data_AF-A0A960YYH5-F1
#
_entry.id   AF-A0A960YYH5-F1
#
_cell.length_a   1.000
_cell.length_b   1.000
_cell.length_c   1.000
_cell.angle_alpha   90.00
_cell.angle_beta   90.00
_cell.angle_gamma   90.00
#
_symmetry.space_group_name_H-M   'P 1'
#
loop_
_entity.id
_entity.type
_entity.pdbx_description
1 polymer ?
#
loop_
_entity_poly.entity_id
_entity_poly.type
_entity_poly.pdbx_seq_one_letter_code
_entity_poly.pdbx_strand_id
1 'polypeptide(L)' 'RNRLARKGITVLTIKPGFVDTVMTKDMENPLWLISPNKAAKIIIKSADKNKEDIYVPARWWLVATIIKSIPSFIFKRLNV' A
#
# COMPACT_ATOMS: atom_id res chain seq x y z
N ARG A 1 4.76 -8.03 -14.81
CA ARG A 1 5.59 -8.86 -13.92
C ARG A 1 6.20 -10.07 -14.64
N ASN A 2 5.39 -10.99 -15.14
CA ASN A 2 5.84 -12.25 -15.76
C ASN A 2 6.91 -12.11 -16.86
N ARG A 3 6.79 -11.08 -17.72
CA ARG A 3 7.80 -10.78 -18.76
C ARG A 3 9.18 -10.40 -18.20
N LEU A 4 9.21 -9.68 -17.08
CA LEU A 4 10.44 -9.16 -16.47
C LEU A 4 11.09 -10.17 -15.53
N ALA A 5 10.28 -11.02 -14.89
CA ALA A 5 10.75 -12.12 -14.05
C ALA A 5 11.68 -13.08 -14.83
N ARG A 6 11.36 -13.37 -16.10
CA ARG A 6 12.23 -14.19 -16.99
C ARG A 6 13.60 -13.57 -17.29
N LYS A 7 13.77 -12.27 -17.02
CA LYS A 7 15.03 -11.54 -17.17
C LYS A 7 15.74 -11.33 -15.83
N GLY A 8 15.30 -11.99 -14.75
CA GLY A 8 15.85 -11.79 -13.41
C GLY A 8 15.48 -10.45 -12.77
N ILE A 9 14.48 -9.74 -13.30
CA ILE A 9 14.07 -8.42 -12.81
C ILE A 9 12.85 -8.57 -11.91
N THR A 10 13.01 -8.20 -10.63
CA THR A 10 11.93 -8.11 -9.64
C THR A 10 11.17 -6.78 -9.79
N VAL A 11 9.84 -6.82 -9.83
CA VAL A 11 8.99 -5.61 -9.90
C VAL A 11 8.22 -5.45 -8.60
N LEU A 12 8.68 -4.51 -7.77
CA LEU A 12 8.03 -4.14 -6.52
C LEU A 12 6.88 -3.13 -6.76
N THR A 13 5.66 -3.51 -6.41
CA THR A 13 4.49 -2.62 -6.37
C THR A 13 4.28 -2.16 -4.94
N ILE A 14 4.19 -0.86 -4.76
CA ILE A 14 4.03 -0.20 -3.47
C ILE A 14 2.61 0.35 -3.41
N LYS A 15 1.86 -0.05 -2.37
CA LYS A 15 0.53 0.47 -2.06
C LYS A 15 0.63 1.36 -0.82
N PRO A 16 0.93 2.66 -0.99
CA PRO A 16 1.04 3.56 0.14
C PRO A 16 -0.35 3.82 0.72
N GLY A 17 -0.42 3.87 2.04
CA GLY A 17 -1.46 4.62 2.73
C GLY A 17 -1.13 6.11 2.73
N PHE A 18 -1.63 6.85 3.71
CA PHE A 18 -1.35 8.28 3.82
C PHE A 18 0.11 8.55 4.21
N VAL A 19 0.77 9.40 3.42
CA VAL A 19 2.14 9.87 3.64
C VAL A 19 2.15 11.38 3.62
N ASP A 20 2.77 12.00 4.62
CA ASP A 20 2.86 13.45 4.82
C ASP A 20 3.64 14.13 3.68
N THR A 21 2.92 14.46 2.61
CA THR A 21 3.44 15.06 1.38
C THR A 21 2.51 16.19 0.96
N VAL A 22 2.93 16.98 -0.04
CA VAL A 22 2.07 18.04 -0.61
C VAL A 22 0.70 17.50 -1.06
N MET A 23 0.64 16.25 -1.53
CA MET A 23 -0.59 15.57 -1.95
C MET A 23 -1.60 15.38 -0.80
N THR A 24 -1.16 15.31 0.46
CA THR A 24 -2.03 15.03 1.63
C THR A 24 -2.25 16.25 2.52
N LYS A 25 -1.76 17.43 2.13
CA LYS A 25 -1.81 18.64 2.97
C LYS A 25 -3.23 19.13 3.26
N ASP A 26 -4.10 19.03 2.28
CA ASP A 26 -5.49 19.52 2.37
C ASP A 26 -6.47 18.42 2.82
N MET A 27 -5.96 17.25 3.23
CA MET A 27 -6.79 16.17 3.73
C MET A 27 -7.10 16.39 5.21
N GLU A 28 -8.37 16.40 5.56
CA GLU A 28 -8.78 16.42 6.97
C GLU A 28 -8.54 15.05 7.62
N ASN A 29 -7.75 15.03 8.68
CA ASN A 29 -7.49 13.86 9.53
C ASN A 29 -7.09 12.58 8.77
N PRO A 30 -5.99 12.60 7.98
CA PRO A 30 -5.52 11.41 7.29
C PRO A 30 -5.19 10.32 8.30
N LEU A 31 -5.98 9.25 8.27
CA LEU A 31 -5.81 8.11 9.15
C LEU A 31 -4.38 7.59 9.01
N TRP A 32 -3.70 7.44 10.13
CA TRP A 32 -2.44 6.68 10.13
C TRP A 32 -1.35 7.29 9.22
N LEU A 33 -1.33 8.61 9.09
CA LEU A 33 -0.31 9.38 8.37
C LEU A 33 1.10 9.02 8.86
N ILE A 34 2.03 8.84 7.91
CA ILE A 34 3.45 8.61 8.20
C ILE A 34 4.33 9.62 7.48
N SER A 35 5.54 9.86 8.00
CA SER A 35 6.50 10.72 7.30
C SER A 35 7.05 10.08 6.02
N PRO A 36 7.42 10.86 5.00
CA PRO A 36 8.05 10.37 3.77
C PRO A 36 9.32 9.56 4.05
N ASN A 37 10.13 9.98 5.02
CA ASN A 37 11.34 9.28 5.42
C ASN A 37 11.03 7.87 5.95
N LYS A 38 9.94 7.71 6.70
CA LYS A 38 9.51 6.40 7.19
C LYS A 38 9.01 5.52 6.04
N ALA A 39 8.24 6.09 5.11
CA ALA A 39 7.79 5.38 3.91
C ALA A 39 8.98 4.91 3.06
N ALA A 40 9.96 5.78 2.80
CA ALA A 40 11.17 5.47 2.04
C ALA A 40 11.97 4.33 2.69
N LYS A 41 12.20 4.36 4.00
CA LYS A 41 12.90 3.29 4.73
C LYS A 41 12.21 1.93 4.57
N ILE A 42 10.87 1.89 4.59
CA ILE A 42 10.10 0.66 4.39
C ILE A 42 10.24 0.16 2.95
N ILE A 43 10.15 1.07 1.98
CA ILE A 43 10.26 0.75 0.55
C ILE A 43 11.64 0.16 0.24
N ILE A 44 12.72 0.84 0.64
CA ILE A 44 14.10 0.39 0.40
C ILE A 44 14.32 -0.99 1.03
N LYS A 45 13.99 -1.15 2.31
CA LYS A 45 14.10 -2.45 3.00
C LYS A 45 13.29 -3.57 2.33
N SER A 46 12.20 -3.24 1.65
CA SER A 46 11.37 -4.22 0.95
C SER A 46 11.94 -4.56 -0.44
N ALA A 47 12.54 -3.59 -1.11
CA ALA A 47 13.29 -3.79 -2.35
C ALA A 47 14.49 -4.71 -2.11
N ASP A 48 15.28 -4.46 -1.06
CA ASP A 48 16.43 -5.31 -0.67
C ASP A 48 16.02 -6.76 -0.39
N LYS A 49 14.79 -6.96 0.09
CA LYS A 49 14.21 -8.28 0.38
C LYS A 49 13.54 -8.94 -0.83
N ASN A 50 13.72 -8.40 -2.04
CA ASN A 50 13.07 -8.87 -3.27
C ASN A 50 11.55 -9.07 -3.11
N LYS A 51 10.88 -8.19 -2.36
CA LYS A 51 9.42 -8.24 -2.25
C LYS A 51 8.81 -7.82 -3.58
N GLU A 52 7.69 -8.44 -3.93
CA GLU A 52 6.92 -8.05 -5.11
C GLU A 52 5.79 -7.09 -4.74
N ASP A 53 5.00 -7.34 -3.70
CA ASP A 53 3.82 -6.51 -3.38
C ASP A 53 3.82 -6.13 -1.91
N ILE A 54 3.76 -4.82 -1.60
CA ILE A 54 3.78 -4.33 -0.23
C ILE A 54 2.75 -3.21 0.00
N TYR A 55 2.26 -3.15 1.24
CA TYR A 55 1.55 -1.99 1.78
C TYR A 55 2.49 -1.14 2.64
N VAL A 56 2.40 0.18 2.52
CA VAL A 56 3.26 1.12 3.26
C VAL A 56 2.41 2.15 3.99
N PRO A 57 2.26 2.08 5.34
CA PRO A 57 2.76 1.04 6.24
C PRO A 57 2.00 -0.30 6.13
N ALA A 58 2.63 -1.40 6.54
CA ALA A 58 2.11 -2.77 6.41
C ALA A 58 0.72 -3.00 7.05
N ARG A 59 0.34 -2.19 8.04
CA ARG A 59 -1.00 -2.23 8.66
C ARG A 59 -2.15 -2.04 7.67
N TRP A 60 -1.93 -1.37 6.54
CA TRP A 60 -2.93 -1.25 5.47
C TRP A 60 -3.29 -2.58 4.82
N TRP A 61 -2.44 -3.60 4.95
CA TRP A 61 -2.78 -4.96 4.55
C TRP A 61 -3.99 -5.49 5.34
N LEU A 62 -4.11 -5.16 6.64
CA LEU A 62 -5.26 -5.57 7.45
C LEU A 62 -6.56 -4.94 6.93
N VAL A 63 -6.53 -3.65 6.64
CA VAL A 63 -7.67 -2.91 6.07
C VAL A 63 -8.05 -3.51 4.71
N ALA A 64 -7.08 -3.74 3.84
CA ALA A 64 -7.33 -4.35 2.53
C ALA A 64 -7.88 -5.78 2.63
N THR A 65 -7.43 -6.56 3.61
CA THR A 65 -7.96 -7.91 3.87
C THR A 65 -9.41 -7.85 4.34
N ILE A 66 -9.72 -6.96 5.30
CA ILE A 66 -11.11 -6.75 5.77
C ILE A 66 -12.00 -6.38 4.58
N ILE A 67 -11.61 -5.39 3.77
CA ILE A 67 -12.38 -4.95 2.60
C ILE A 67 -12.59 -6.10 1.61
N LYS A 68 -11.56 -6.88 1.31
CA LYS A 68 -11.66 -8.02 0.39
C LYS A 68 -12.51 -9.17 0.93
N SER A 69 -12.61 -9.30 2.24
CA SER A 69 -13.44 -10.31 2.90
C SER A 69 -14.92 -9.94 2.91
N ILE A 70 -15.30 -8.70 2.59
CA ILE A 70 -16.70 -8.28 2.51
C ILE A 70 -17.35 -8.92 1.27
N PRO A 71 -18.41 -9.75 1.42
CA PRO A 71 -19.13 -10.31 0.30
C PRO A 71 -19.77 -9.24 -0.58
N SER A 72 -19.82 -9.47 -1.89
CA SER A 72 -20.29 -8.48 -2.88
C SER A 72 -21.72 -7.97 -2.62
N PHE A 73 -22.60 -8.76 -2.00
CA PHE A 73 -23.96 -8.32 -1.67
C PHE A 73 -24.01 -7.30 -0.52
N ILE A 74 -23.04 -7.35 0.40
CA ILE A 74 -22.87 -6.36 1.46
C ILE A 74 -22.17 -5.13 0.89
N PHE A 75 -21.11 -5.33 0.11
CA PHE A 75 -20.37 -4.24 -0.52
C PHE A 75 -21.27 -3.34 -1.38
N LYS A 76 -22.19 -3.93 -2.16
CA LYS A 76 -23.17 -3.17 -2.96
C LYS A 76 -24.19 -2.36 -2.14
N ARG A 77 -24.36 -2.68 -0.85
CA ARG A 77 -25.27 -1.97 0.07
C ARG A 77 -24.54 -0.92 0.91
N LEU A 78 -23.21 -0.96 0.94
CA LEU A 78 -22.40 0.07 1.58
C LEU A 78 -22.25 1.23 0.59
N ASN A 79 -22.64 2.44 0.99
CA ASN A 79 -22.35 3.67 0.25
C ASN A 79 -20.89 4.09 0.54
N VAL A 80 -19.94 3.29 0.06
CA VAL A 80 -18.49 3.57 0.13
C VAL A 80 -17.95 3.67 -1.28
#